data_AF-A0A543KJN0-F1
#
_entry.id   AF-A0A543KJN0-F1
#
_cell.length_a   1.000
_cell.length_b   1.000
_cell.length_c   1.000
_cell.angle_alpha   90.00
_cell.angle_beta   90.00
_cell.angle_gamma   90.00
#
_symmetry.space_group_name_H-M   'P 1'
#
loop_
_entity.id
_entity.type
_entity.pdbx_description
1 polymer ?
#
loop_
_entity_poly.entity_id
_entity_poly.type
_entity_poly.pdbx_seq_one_letter_code
_entity_poly.pdbx_strand_id
1 'polypeptide(L)'
;MTPLVQRLLGTAILLVTGIFSLPVVAYFLDGPGTEDWILPVQLVLMAAIGAGCAVGLPALAPAGAARGRRALVGVGWGLLAALVGVLLFWFLLNGLRGA
;
A
#
# COMPACT_ATOMS: atom_id res chain seq x y z
N MET A 1 22.23 -0.11 -7.12
CA MET A 1 21.04 -0.86 -7.63
C MET A 1 20.61 -0.24 -8.94
N THR A 2 20.25 -1.02 -9.95
CA THR A 2 19.76 -0.49 -11.22
C THR A 2 18.33 0.06 -11.07
N PRO A 3 17.87 0.98 -11.95
CA PRO A 3 16.49 1.48 -11.91
C PRO A 3 15.45 0.36 -12.02
N LEU A 4 15.75 -0.68 -12.79
CA LEU A 4 14.90 -1.87 -12.90
C LEU A 4 14.73 -2.58 -11.56
N VAL A 5 15.84 -2.85 -10.86
CA VAL A 5 15.81 -3.54 -9.55
C VAL A 5 15.05 -2.72 -8.51
N GLN A 6 15.21 -1.40 -8.50
CA GLN A 6 14.44 -0.51 -7.60
C GLN A 6 12.94 -0.58 -7.88
N ARG A 7 12.53 -0.59 -9.15
CA ARG A 7 11.12 -0.72 -9.52
C ARG A 7 10.55 -2.07 -9.12
N LEU A 8 11.26 -3.16 -9.43
CA LEU A 8 10.83 -4.51 -9.06
C LEU A 8 10.68 -4.66 -7.54
N LEU A 9 11.66 -4.19 -6.76
CA LEU A 9 11.59 -4.22 -5.30
C LEU A 9 10.47 -3.34 -4.77
N GLY A 10 10.34 -2.11 -5.26
CA GLY A 10 9.28 -1.20 -4.84
C GLY A 10 7.89 -1.78 -5.11
N THR A 11 7.67 -2.33 -6.31
CA THR A 11 6.42 -3.00 -6.67
C THR A 11 6.17 -4.23 -5.80
N ALA A 12 7.19 -5.08 -5.58
CA ALA A 12 7.05 -6.27 -4.74
C ALA A 12 6.70 -5.90 -3.29
N ILE A 13 7.39 -4.91 -2.71
CA ILE A 13 7.10 -4.41 -1.36
C ILE A 13 5.66 -3.90 -1.29
N LEU A 14 5.27 -3.01 -2.21
CA LEU A 14 3.95 -2.41 -2.20
C LEU A 14 2.83 -3.43 -2.35
N LEU A 15 2.99 -4.41 -3.25
CA LEU A 15 1.99 -5.48 -3.44
C LEU A 15 1.86 -6.36 -2.19
N VAL A 16 2.98 -6.80 -1.62
CA VAL A 16 2.96 -7.64 -0.41
C VAL A 16 2.34 -6.86 0.74
N THR A 17 2.80 -5.63 1.01
CA THR A 17 2.23 -4.82 2.08
C THR A 17 0.77 -4.47 1.81
N GLY A 18 0.38 -4.20 0.57
CA GLY A 18 -1.00 -3.92 0.20
C GLY A 18 -1.93 -5.08 0.52
N ILE A 19 -1.56 -6.30 0.11
CA ILE A 19 -2.33 -7.54 0.37
C ILE A 19 -2.48 -7.79 1.86
N PHE A 20 -1.40 -7.66 2.64
CA PHE A 20 -1.43 -8.00 4.07
C PHE A 20 -1.85 -6.83 4.98
N SER A 21 -1.88 -5.59 4.48
CA SER A 21 -2.16 -4.40 5.30
C SER A 21 -3.51 -4.48 6.02
N LEU A 22 -4.58 -4.84 5.29
CA LEU A 22 -5.93 -4.91 5.84
C LEU A 22 -6.09 -6.00 6.90
N PRO A 23 -5.74 -7.29 6.66
CA PRO A 23 -5.87 -8.31 7.69
C PRO A 23 -4.98 -8.06 8.90
N VAL A 24 -3.80 -7.47 8.72
CA VAL A 24 -2.93 -7.08 9.84
C VAL A 24 -3.57 -5.99 10.68
N VAL A 25 -4.10 -4.92 10.06
CA VAL A 25 -4.76 -3.85 10.82
C VAL A 25 -6.04 -4.35 11.48
N ALA A 26 -6.84 -5.17 10.79
CA ALA A 26 -8.03 -5.80 11.36
C ALA A 26 -7.66 -6.65 12.59
N TYR A 27 -6.63 -7.49 12.51
CA TYR A 27 -6.18 -8.30 13.65
C TYR A 27 -5.94 -7.48 14.93
N PHE A 28 -5.49 -6.23 14.83
CA PHE A 28 -5.26 -5.35 15.99
C PHE A 28 -6.46 -4.48 16.37
N LEU A 29 -7.39 -4.22 15.45
CA LEU A 29 -8.47 -3.23 15.62
C LEU A 29 -9.89 -3.81 15.50
N ASP A 30 -10.05 -5.12 15.32
CA ASP A 30 -11.33 -5.84 15.25
C ASP A 30 -11.95 -6.07 16.64
N GLY A 31 -11.98 -5.01 17.45
CA GLY A 31 -12.57 -4.98 18.78
C GLY A 31 -13.71 -3.96 18.87
N PRO A 32 -14.57 -4.06 19.90
CA PRO A 32 -15.71 -3.17 20.06
C PRO A 32 -15.29 -1.69 20.11
N GLY A 33 -15.75 -0.91 19.13
CA GLY A 33 -15.48 0.53 19.04
C GLY A 33 -14.18 0.91 18.34
N THR A 34 -13.41 -0.06 17.84
CA THR A 34 -12.22 0.18 17.00
C THR A 34 -12.40 -0.28 15.55
N GLU A 35 -13.50 -0.95 15.19
CA GLU A 35 -13.70 -1.49 13.84
C GLU A 35 -13.69 -0.39 12.76
N ASP A 36 -14.29 0.77 13.05
CA ASP A 36 -14.34 1.92 12.13
C ASP A 36 -12.94 2.52 11.84
N TRP A 37 -11.95 2.20 12.67
CA TRP A 37 -10.56 2.65 12.48
C TRP A 37 -9.73 1.74 11.58
N ILE A 38 -10.21 0.54 11.25
CA ILE A 38 -9.47 -0.41 10.41
C ILE A 38 -9.09 0.22 9.07
N LEU A 39 -10.07 0.77 8.35
CA LEU A 39 -9.84 1.35 7.03
C LEU A 39 -8.98 2.64 7.10
N PRO A 40 -9.27 3.64 7.95
CA PRO A 40 -8.42 4.81 8.10
C PRO A 40 -6.96 4.48 8.44
N VAL A 41 -6.73 3.59 9.41
CA VAL A 41 -5.37 3.22 9.83
C VAL A 41 -4.64 2.49 8.70
N GLN A 42 -5.32 1.58 8.00
CA GLN A 42 -4.75 0.87 6.85
C GLN A 42 -4.34 1.82 5.71
N LEU A 43 -5.18 2.80 5.37
CA LEU A 43 -4.87 3.79 4.34
C LEU A 43 -3.68 4.68 4.73
N VAL A 44 -3.62 5.14 5.98
CA VAL A 44 -2.50 5.94 6.50
C VAL A 44 -1.20 5.12 6.48
N LEU A 45 -1.25 3.86 6.92
CA LEU A 45 -0.10 2.96 6.90
C LEU A 45 0.43 2.77 5.47
N MET A 46 -0.46 2.49 4.52
CA MET A 46 -0.07 2.29 3.12
C MET A 46 0.43 3.57 2.46
N ALA A 47 -0.13 4.73 2.79
CA ALA A 47 0.40 6.02 2.35
C ALA A 47 1.85 6.23 2.86
N ALA A 48 2.11 5.92 4.13
CA ALA A 48 3.44 6.05 4.71
C ALA A 48 4.45 5.07 4.09
N ILE A 49 4.08 3.81 3.89
CA ILE A 49 4.91 2.80 3.22
C ILE A 49 5.22 3.23 1.78
N GLY A 50 4.22 3.69 1.04
CA GLY A 50 4.37 4.18 -0.32
C GLY A 50 5.32 5.39 -0.39
N ALA A 51 5.13 6.38 0.48
CA ALA A 51 6.01 7.54 0.59
C ALA A 51 7.47 7.12 0.89
N GLY A 52 7.65 6.22 1.86
CA GLY A 52 8.96 5.66 2.23
C GLY A 52 9.63 4.96 1.04
N CYS A 53 8.89 4.11 0.32
CA CYS A 53 9.38 3.43 -0.87
C CYS A 53 9.85 4.41 -1.94
N ALA A 54 9.05 5.41 -2.30
CA ALA A 54 9.43 6.35 -3.36
C ALA A 54 10.58 7.31 -2.97
N VAL A 55 10.75 7.59 -1.68
CA VAL A 55 11.90 8.35 -1.17
C VAL A 55 13.16 7.49 -1.15
N GLY A 56 13.07 6.23 -0.71
CA GLY A 56 14.20 5.30 -0.62
C GLY A 56 14.61 4.65 -1.96
N LEU A 57 13.67 4.54 -2.90
CA LEU A 57 13.84 3.96 -4.23
C LEU A 57 13.49 5.02 -5.30
N PRO A 58 14.45 5.91 -5.65
CA PRO A 58 14.22 7.06 -6.52
C PRO A 58 13.59 6.73 -7.87
N ALA A 59 13.84 5.53 -8.41
CA ALA A 59 13.33 5.10 -9.72
C ALA A 59 11.80 4.88 -9.76
N LEU A 60 11.12 4.92 -8.60
CA LEU A 60 9.66 4.89 -8.48
C LEU A 60 9.00 6.26 -8.74
N ALA A 61 9.78 7.34 -8.75
CA ALA A 61 9.31 8.69 -9.00
C ALA A 61 9.96 9.28 -10.26
N PRO A 62 9.40 10.37 -10.83
CA PRO A 62 10.01 11.05 -11.97
C PRO A 62 11.47 11.46 -11.69
N ALA A 63 12.34 11.28 -12.70
CA ALA A 63 13.75 11.62 -12.59
C ALA A 63 13.93 13.11 -12.22
N GLY A 64 14.85 13.39 -11.29
CA GLY A 64 15.11 14.75 -10.82
C GLY A 64 14.03 15.34 -9.89
N ALA A 65 12.95 14.62 -9.56
CA ALA A 65 11.93 15.13 -8.65
C ALA A 65 12.51 15.42 -7.26
N ALA A 66 12.08 16.53 -6.64
CA ALA A 66 12.39 16.86 -5.26
C ALA A 66 11.79 15.83 -4.29
N ARG A 67 12.39 15.68 -3.09
CA ARG A 67 12.00 14.66 -2.10
C ARG A 67 10.51 14.66 -1.76
N GLY A 68 9.92 15.85 -1.56
CA GLY A 68 8.48 16.00 -1.28
C GLY A 68 7.59 15.47 -2.40
N ARG A 69 7.93 15.77 -3.67
CA ARG A 69 7.19 15.24 -4.83
C ARG A 69 7.31 13.72 -4.94
N ARG A 70 8.47 13.14 -4.61
CA ARG A 70 8.65 11.68 -4.57
C ARG A 70 7.75 11.05 -3.51
N ALA A 71 7.72 11.63 -2.32
CA ALA A 71 6.85 11.15 -1.24
C ALA A 71 5.37 11.16 -1.67
N LEU A 72 4.88 12.25 -2.27
CA LEU A 72 3.50 12.33 -2.77
C LEU A 72 3.18 11.30 -3.86
N VAL A 73 4.09 11.09 -4.82
CA VAL A 73 3.95 10.01 -5.82
C VAL A 73 3.92 8.64 -5.14
N GLY A 74 4.77 8.44 -4.14
CA GLY A 74 4.81 7.24 -3.32
C GLY A 74 3.51 6.98 -2.57
N VAL A 75 2.90 8.00 -1.96
CA VAL A 75 1.57 7.90 -1.32
C VAL A 75 0.56 7.34 -2.32
N GLY A 76 0.52 7.87 -3.54
CA GLY A 76 -0.37 7.38 -4.60
C GLY A 76 -0.16 5.89 -4.89
N TRP A 77 1.09 5.45 -5.01
CA TRP A 77 1.40 4.02 -5.21
C TRP A 77 1.00 3.14 -4.01
N GLY A 78 1.20 3.63 -2.79
CA GLY A 78 0.79 2.95 -1.57
C GLY A 78 -0.73 2.76 -1.50
N LEU A 79 -1.50 3.83 -1.77
CA LEU A 79 -2.95 3.77 -1.80
C LEU A 79 -3.48 2.88 -2.93
N LEU A 80 -2.85 2.90 -4.10
CA LEU A 80 -3.18 1.98 -5.20
C LEU A 80 -2.99 0.53 -4.76
N ALA A 81 -1.86 0.22 -4.11
CA ALA A 81 -1.60 -1.13 -3.61
C ALA A 81 -2.55 -1.54 -2.49
N ALA A 82 -2.96 -0.60 -1.63
CA ALA A 82 -4.00 -0.82 -0.62
C ALA A 82 -5.34 -1.22 -1.28
N LEU A 83 -5.75 -0.50 -2.32
CA LEU A 83 -6.95 -0.82 -3.10
C LEU A 83 -6.87 -2.20 -3.74
N VAL A 84 -5.73 -2.54 -4.35
CA VAL A 84 -5.50 -3.88 -4.91
C VAL A 84 -5.62 -4.96 -3.83
N GLY A 85 -5.05 -4.73 -2.64
CA GLY A 85 -5.17 -5.63 -1.51
C GLY A 85 -6.62 -5.83 -1.05
N VAL A 86 -7.39 -4.75 -0.94
CA VAL A 86 -8.83 -4.79 -0.60
C VAL A 86 -9.61 -5.59 -1.64
N LEU A 87 -9.38 -5.33 -2.93
CA LEU A 87 -10.07 -6.04 -4.02
C LEU A 87 -9.73 -7.53 -4.04
N LEU A 88 -8.46 -7.88 -3.82
CA LEU A 88 -8.04 -9.28 -3.71
C LEU A 88 -8.67 -9.96 -2.50
N PHE A 89 -8.67 -9.30 -1.34
CA PHE A 89 -9.30 -9.83 -0.14
C PHE A 89 -10.81 -10.04 -0.32
N TRP A 90 -11.49 -9.04 -0.88
CA TRP A 90 -12.91 -9.15 -1.25
C TRP A 90 -13.15 -10.31 -2.19
N PHE A 91 -12.33 -10.47 -3.23
CA PHE A 91 -12.45 -11.58 -4.18
C PHE A 91 -12.21 -12.94 -3.52
N LEU A 92 -11.23 -13.04 -2.62
CA LEU A 92 -10.92 -14.26 -1.88
C LEU A 92 -12.05 -14.67 -0.93
N LEU A 93 -12.76 -13.70 -0.35
CA LEU A 93 -13.89 -13.96 0.54
C LEU A 93 -15.19 -14.29 -0.22
N ASN A 94 -15.49 -13.58 -1.29
CA ASN A 94 -16.78 -13.66 -1.99
C ASN A 94 -16.77 -14.57 -3.23
N GLY A 95 -15.59 -14.92 -3.74
CA GLY A 95 -15.43 -15.68 -4.98
C GLY A 95 -15.93 -14.94 -6.23
N LEU A 96 -16.02 -15.66 -7.36
CA LEU A 96 -16.41 -15.10 -8.68
C LEU A 96 -17.89 -14.73 -8.81
N ARG A 97 -18.73 -15.17 -7.87
CA ARG A 97 -20.18 -14.92 -7.93
C ARG A 97 -20.62 -13.69 -7.14
N GLY A 98 -19.73 -13.10 -6.33
CA GLY A 98 -20.09 -12.02 -5.40
C GLY A 98 -20.98 -12.54 -4.26
N ALA A 99 -21.08 -11.76 -3.17
CA ALA A 99 -22.02 -12.01 -2.07
C ALA A 99 -23.48 -12.01 -2.55
#